data_AF-A0A7C9GQ23-F1
#
_entry.id   AF-A0A7C9GQ23-F1
#
_cell.length_a   1.000
_cell.length_b   1.000
_cell.length_c   1.000
_cell.angle_alpha   90.00
_cell.angle_beta   90.00
_cell.angle_gamma   90.00
#
_symmetry.space_group_name_H-M   'P 1'
#
loop_
_entity.id
_entity.type
_entity.pdbx_description
1 polymer ?
#
loop_
_entity_poly.entity_id
_entity_poly.type
_entity_poly.pdbx_seq_one_letter_code
_entity_poly.pdbx_strand_id
1 'polypeptide(L)'
;MKFVDEARILVVAGDGGNGCVSFRREKYIPKGGPDGGDGGDGGDVYLLADENLNTLIDYRFEKSFRAERGQNGQSRDCTGKRGQDITIKVPVGTRVRDVATGEILGDMTRHEQRLMVAKGGFHGLGNTRFKSSVNRAPRQKTMGTSGETRELMLELMLLADVGMLGMPNAGKSTFIRAVSAAKPKVADYPFTTLVPSLGVVRMDNEQSFVVADIPGLIEGASDGAGLGIRFLKHLERCRVLLHLIDICPVDESDPVENARIIVNELQQYSEKLAEKPRWLVFNKVDLLEPEEAKQRAQAIADELGWEGDFYMISAINRLGVKELCWDIMEFMKTKPHNMSTTEDGAQPEKVEFMWDDYHKEQLEQVSEADDDWDDDWDEDDDEGIEVIYKR
;
A
#
# COMPACT_ATOMS: atom_id res chain seq x y z
N MET A 1 3.09 19.67 -9.70
CA MET A 1 3.61 18.47 -9.01
C MET A 1 2.59 17.34 -9.15
N LYS A 2 3.09 16.14 -9.45
CA LYS A 2 2.41 14.83 -9.41
C LYS A 2 1.35 14.58 -8.30
N PHE A 3 0.02 14.50 -8.50
CA PHE A 3 -0.83 13.59 -7.69
C PHE A 3 -0.22 12.21 -7.91
N VAL A 4 0.18 11.55 -6.84
CA VAL A 4 0.91 10.28 -6.87
C VAL A 4 -0.03 9.24 -6.30
N ASP A 5 -1.09 8.96 -7.06
CA ASP A 5 -1.83 7.69 -6.91
C ASP A 5 -0.93 6.53 -7.32
N GLU A 6 0.12 6.84 -8.10
CA GLU A 6 1.11 5.90 -8.62
C GLU A 6 2.48 6.21 -8.01
N ALA A 7 2.93 5.41 -7.05
CA ALA A 7 4.29 5.51 -6.52
C ALA A 7 5.16 4.38 -7.06
N ARG A 8 6.36 4.73 -7.54
CA ARG A 8 7.39 3.75 -7.89
C ARG A 8 8.40 3.63 -6.78
N ILE A 9 8.52 2.43 -6.22
CA ILE A 9 9.47 2.11 -5.15
C ILE A 9 10.36 0.94 -5.56
N LEU A 10 11.61 1.00 -5.15
CA LEU A 10 12.58 -0.09 -5.26
C LEU A 10 12.62 -0.80 -3.92
N VAL A 11 12.25 -2.08 -3.92
CA VAL A 11 12.36 -2.96 -2.76
C VAL A 11 13.55 -3.90 -2.96
N VAL A 12 14.40 -3.98 -1.93
CA VAL A 12 15.57 -4.86 -1.90
C VAL A 12 15.48 -5.70 -0.64
N ALA A 13 15.27 -7.00 -0.79
CA ALA A 13 15.34 -7.91 0.33
C ALA A 13 16.79 -8.11 0.80
N GLY A 14 16.96 -8.59 2.03
CA GLY A 14 18.27 -8.84 2.59
C GLY A 14 18.93 -10.03 1.92
N ASP A 15 20.24 -9.97 1.69
CA ASP A 15 20.99 -11.15 1.22
C ASP A 15 21.17 -12.17 2.35
N GLY A 16 21.40 -13.42 1.99
CA GLY A 16 21.82 -14.45 2.92
C GLY A 16 23.21 -14.18 3.49
N GLY A 17 23.39 -14.55 4.75
CA GLY A 17 24.69 -14.63 5.40
C GLY A 17 25.52 -15.77 4.82
N ASN A 18 26.83 -15.60 4.73
CA ASN A 18 27.72 -16.64 4.22
C ASN A 18 28.00 -17.71 5.28
N GLY A 19 28.16 -18.96 4.85
CA GLY A 19 28.66 -20.03 5.70
C GLY A 19 30.11 -19.78 6.14
N CYS A 20 30.49 -20.34 7.28
CA CYS A 20 31.85 -20.27 7.80
C CYS A 20 32.62 -21.56 7.48
N VAL A 21 33.92 -21.44 7.19
CA VAL A 21 34.84 -22.59 7.23
C VAL A 21 35.67 -22.44 8.49
N SER A 22 35.41 -23.30 9.47
CA SER A 22 36.20 -23.33 10.69
C SER A 22 36.49 -24.76 11.13
N PHE A 23 37.54 -24.89 11.94
CA PHE A 23 37.92 -26.15 12.56
C PHE A 23 38.21 -25.93 14.03
N ARG A 24 37.76 -26.87 14.86
CA ARG A 24 38.04 -26.83 16.30
C ARG A 24 39.54 -26.89 16.54
N ARG A 25 40.06 -25.92 17.30
CA ARG A 25 41.45 -25.87 17.72
C ARG A 25 41.52 -25.80 19.23
N GLU A 26 41.96 -26.90 19.84
CA GLU A 26 42.15 -27.00 21.28
C GLU A 26 43.58 -27.47 21.58
N LYS A 27 44.13 -27.02 22.71
CA LYS A 27 45.54 -27.25 23.07
C LYS A 27 45.92 -28.75 23.14
N TYR A 28 44.95 -29.62 23.43
CA TYR A 28 45.15 -31.06 23.58
C TYR A 28 44.51 -31.89 22.45
N ILE A 29 43.93 -31.25 21.43
CA ILE A 29 43.30 -31.93 20.29
C ILE A 29 44.04 -31.53 19.00
N PRO A 30 44.90 -32.41 18.45
CA PRO A 30 45.75 -32.07 17.31
C PRO A 30 44.96 -31.86 16.00
N LYS A 31 43.79 -32.50 15.83
CA LYS A 31 42.90 -32.31 14.67
C LYS A 31 41.44 -32.33 15.13
N GLY A 32 40.89 -31.15 15.41
CA GLY A 32 39.47 -31.01 15.70
C GLY A 32 38.62 -31.15 14.43
N GLY A 33 37.36 -31.56 14.61
CA GLY A 33 36.39 -31.62 13.52
C GLY A 33 36.03 -30.22 12.98
N PRO A 34 35.30 -30.17 11.86
CA PRO A 34 34.74 -28.91 11.36
C PRO A 34 33.78 -28.30 12.38
N ASP A 35 33.84 -26.98 12.57
CA ASP A 35 32.95 -26.22 13.45
C ASP A 35 32.53 -24.86 12.84
N GLY A 36 32.39 -24.81 11.52
CA GLY A 36 31.88 -23.62 10.84
C GLY A 36 30.36 -23.61 10.84
N GLY A 37 29.77 -22.61 11.49
CA GLY A 37 28.32 -22.41 11.48
C GLY A 37 27.77 -21.94 10.13
N ASP A 38 26.47 -22.16 9.96
CA ASP A 38 25.67 -21.68 8.83
C ASP A 38 25.47 -20.15 8.91
N GLY A 39 25.20 -19.50 7.79
CA GLY A 39 24.76 -18.10 7.76
C GLY A 39 23.37 -17.91 8.35
N GLY A 40 22.96 -16.66 8.54
CA GLY A 40 21.57 -16.31 8.80
C GLY A 40 20.84 -15.93 7.51
N ASP A 41 19.52 -16.12 7.49
CA ASP A 41 18.70 -15.70 6.34
C ASP A 41 18.62 -14.17 6.24
N GLY A 42 18.38 -13.69 5.02
CA GLY A 42 18.07 -12.30 4.76
C GLY A 42 16.70 -11.88 5.32
N GLY A 43 16.55 -10.59 5.62
CA GLY A 43 15.26 -10.01 5.96
C GLY A 43 14.35 -9.93 4.73
N ASP A 44 13.06 -10.19 4.93
CA ASP A 44 12.02 -10.06 3.90
C ASP A 44 11.48 -8.62 3.84
N VAL A 45 10.82 -8.30 2.72
CA VAL A 45 10.08 -7.04 2.55
C VAL A 45 8.59 -7.33 2.49
N TYR A 46 7.83 -6.70 3.38
CA TYR A 46 6.37 -6.80 3.43
C TYR A 46 5.71 -5.45 3.17
N LEU A 47 4.56 -5.48 2.48
CA LEU A 47 3.59 -4.40 2.50
C LEU A 47 2.55 -4.67 3.58
N LEU A 48 2.18 -3.65 4.33
CA LEU A 48 1.13 -3.69 5.34
C LEU A 48 0.07 -2.64 4.99
N ALA A 49 -1.19 -3.05 4.86
CA ALA A 49 -2.27 -2.10 4.66
C ALA A 49 -2.63 -1.39 5.98
N ASP A 50 -2.55 -0.06 6.01
CA ASP A 50 -2.93 0.77 7.15
C ASP A 50 -4.13 1.64 6.76
N GLU A 51 -5.16 1.68 7.58
CA GLU A 51 -6.38 2.47 7.34
C GLU A 51 -6.20 3.95 7.70
N ASN A 52 -5.15 4.25 8.47
CA ASN A 52 -4.80 5.62 8.84
C ASN A 52 -4.08 6.34 7.70
N LEU A 53 -3.52 5.60 6.75
CA LEU A 53 -2.85 6.14 5.57
C LEU A 53 -3.85 6.25 4.43
N ASN A 54 -3.99 7.47 3.90
CA ASN A 54 -4.92 7.76 2.80
C ASN A 54 -4.22 8.08 1.48
N THR A 55 -2.90 8.30 1.47
CA THR A 55 -2.14 8.67 0.26
C THR A 55 -0.79 7.95 0.16
N LEU A 56 -0.25 7.85 -1.06
CA LEU A 56 1.07 7.28 -1.34
C LEU A 56 2.18 8.36 -1.44
N ILE A 57 1.95 9.55 -0.88
CA ILE A 57 2.82 10.71 -1.11
C ILE A 57 4.22 10.51 -0.52
N ASP A 58 4.35 9.77 0.59
CA ASP A 58 5.61 9.58 1.31
C ASP A 58 6.61 8.79 0.45
N TYR A 59 6.12 7.86 -0.36
CA TYR A 59 6.90 7.04 -1.31
C TYR A 59 7.50 7.82 -2.47
N ARG A 60 7.16 9.11 -2.61
CA ARG A 60 7.82 9.98 -3.57
C ARG A 60 9.18 10.45 -3.09
N PHE A 61 9.33 10.63 -1.77
CA PHE A 61 10.56 11.10 -1.14
C PHE A 61 11.48 9.91 -0.86
N GLU A 62 10.93 8.86 -0.24
CA GLU A 62 11.65 7.62 0.04
C GLU A 62 11.28 6.56 -1.00
N LYS A 63 12.19 6.34 -1.96
CA LYS A 63 11.97 5.43 -3.08
C LYS A 63 12.68 4.09 -2.94
N SER A 64 13.57 3.91 -1.97
CA SER A 64 14.35 2.68 -1.83
C SER A 64 14.23 2.15 -0.41
N PHE A 65 13.72 0.92 -0.30
CA PHE A 65 13.55 0.20 0.95
C PHE A 65 14.44 -1.03 0.90
N ARG A 66 15.34 -1.16 1.88
CA ARG A 66 16.30 -2.27 1.96
C ARG A 66 16.15 -2.99 3.28
N ALA A 67 15.90 -4.29 3.24
CA ALA A 67 15.91 -5.15 4.42
C ALA A 67 17.36 -5.47 4.84
N GLU A 68 17.53 -5.91 6.09
CA GLU A 68 18.86 -6.20 6.64
C GLU A 68 19.40 -7.52 6.08
N ARG A 69 20.71 -7.54 5.79
CA ARG A 69 21.41 -8.76 5.38
C ARG A 69 21.59 -9.73 6.56
N GLY A 70 21.46 -11.03 6.31
CA GLY A 70 21.76 -12.07 7.29
C GLY A 70 23.23 -12.07 7.73
N GLN A 71 23.49 -12.36 9.00
CA GLN A 71 24.86 -12.41 9.52
C GLN A 71 25.59 -13.65 9.02
N ASN A 72 26.90 -13.54 8.82
CA ASN A 72 27.72 -14.70 8.46
C ASN A 72 27.82 -15.69 9.63
N GLY A 73 27.95 -16.97 9.30
CA GLY A 73 28.29 -17.99 10.27
C GLY A 73 29.66 -17.72 10.91
N GLN A 74 29.85 -18.23 12.12
CA GLN A 74 31.10 -18.10 12.88
C GLN A 74 31.65 -19.47 13.28
N SER A 75 32.88 -19.47 13.80
CA SER A 75 33.49 -20.65 14.42
C SER A 75 32.65 -21.15 15.60
N ARG A 76 32.91 -22.39 16.04
CA ARG A 76 32.20 -23.08 17.13
C ARG A 76 30.74 -23.40 16.82
N ASP A 77 30.45 -23.75 15.57
CA ASP A 77 29.11 -24.10 15.08
C ASP A 77 28.08 -22.97 15.35
N CYS A 78 28.54 -21.72 15.34
CA CYS A 78 27.71 -20.57 15.65
C CYS A 78 27.03 -20.07 14.37
N THR A 79 25.70 -20.28 14.29
CA THR A 79 24.89 -19.85 13.15
C THR A 79 24.66 -18.34 13.17
N GLY A 80 24.69 -17.72 12.00
CA GLY A 80 24.40 -16.29 11.84
C GLY A 80 22.96 -15.95 12.20
N LYS A 81 22.73 -14.74 12.73
CA LYS A 81 21.38 -14.20 12.97
C LYS A 81 20.70 -13.84 11.65
N ARG A 82 19.38 -14.06 11.60
CA ARG A 82 18.52 -13.56 10.52
C ARG A 82 18.50 -12.04 10.49
N GLY A 83 18.49 -11.46 9.29
CA GLY A 83 18.31 -10.02 9.09
C GLY A 83 16.90 -9.55 9.51
N GLN A 84 16.78 -8.31 9.98
CA GLN A 84 15.49 -7.68 10.25
C GLN A 84 14.68 -7.45 8.98
N ASP A 85 13.41 -7.85 9.04
CA ASP A 85 12.40 -7.61 8.00
C ASP A 85 12.02 -6.13 7.95
N ILE A 86 11.67 -5.62 6.77
CA ILE A 86 11.15 -4.26 6.60
C ILE A 86 9.68 -4.32 6.22
N THR A 87 8.87 -3.49 6.89
CA THR A 87 7.43 -3.38 6.60
C THR A 87 7.12 -1.99 6.07
N ILE A 88 6.53 -1.95 4.88
CA ILE A 88 6.18 -0.74 4.15
C ILE A 88 4.67 -0.54 4.29
N LYS A 89 4.23 0.56 4.91
CA LYS A 89 2.81 0.80 5.20
C LYS A 89 2.09 1.48 4.04
N VAL A 90 1.11 0.85 3.44
CA VAL A 90 0.35 1.42 2.31
C VAL A 90 -1.12 1.64 2.68
N PRO A 91 -1.81 2.61 2.07
CA PRO A 91 -3.25 2.75 2.22
C PRO A 91 -4.00 1.47 1.84
N VAL A 92 -5.14 1.24 2.50
CA VAL A 92 -6.12 0.23 2.04
C VAL A 92 -6.64 0.64 0.65
N GLY A 93 -6.77 -0.30 -0.26
CA GLY A 93 -7.10 -0.09 -1.67
C GLY A 93 -5.88 0.11 -2.58
N THR A 94 -4.66 -0.11 -2.08
CA THR A 94 -3.45 -0.06 -2.90
C THR A 94 -3.29 -1.35 -3.71
N ARG A 95 -3.21 -1.22 -5.03
CA ARG A 95 -2.82 -2.26 -5.96
C ARG A 95 -1.31 -2.28 -6.15
N VAL A 96 -0.71 -3.46 -6.09
CA VAL A 96 0.73 -3.65 -6.17
C VAL A 96 1.07 -4.37 -7.47
N ARG A 97 1.88 -3.73 -8.30
CA ARG A 97 2.30 -4.25 -9.60
C ARG A 97 3.82 -4.26 -9.70
N ASP A 98 4.39 -5.31 -10.28
CA ASP A 98 5.82 -5.31 -10.62
C ASP A 98 6.03 -4.52 -11.93
N VAL A 99 6.98 -3.60 -11.94
CA VAL A 99 7.31 -2.75 -13.10
C VAL A 99 7.99 -3.56 -14.21
N ALA A 100 8.79 -4.57 -13.86
CA ALA A 100 9.56 -5.34 -14.81
C ALA A 100 8.69 -6.36 -15.56
N THR A 101 7.84 -7.10 -14.84
CA THR A 101 6.97 -8.13 -15.43
C THR A 101 5.59 -7.58 -15.82
N GLY A 102 5.17 -6.48 -15.21
CA GLY A 102 3.83 -5.94 -15.38
C GLY A 102 2.74 -6.75 -14.68
N GLU A 103 3.11 -7.76 -13.89
CA GLU A 103 2.20 -8.63 -13.14
C GLU A 103 1.67 -7.93 -11.89
N ILE A 104 0.41 -8.21 -11.54
CA ILE A 104 -0.20 -7.71 -10.31
C ILE A 104 0.09 -8.70 -9.20
N LEU A 105 0.92 -8.30 -8.23
CA LEU A 105 1.28 -9.14 -7.08
C LEU A 105 0.11 -9.31 -6.10
N GLY A 106 -0.76 -8.30 -6.02
CA GLY A 106 -1.96 -8.37 -5.19
C GLY A 106 -2.57 -7.00 -4.90
N ASP A 107 -3.82 -7.03 -4.44
CA ASP A 107 -4.58 -5.86 -4.00
C ASP A 107 -4.70 -5.86 -2.46
N MET A 108 -4.36 -4.74 -1.84
CA MET A 108 -4.43 -4.55 -0.38
C MET A 108 -5.85 -4.10 -0.01
N THR A 109 -6.75 -5.04 0.30
CA THR A 109 -8.19 -4.74 0.46
C THR A 109 -8.63 -4.59 1.91
N ARG A 110 -7.87 -5.13 2.87
CA ARG A 110 -8.23 -5.13 4.30
C ARG A 110 -7.16 -4.45 5.14
N HIS A 111 -7.60 -3.79 6.21
CA HIS A 111 -6.69 -3.25 7.22
C HIS A 111 -5.83 -4.37 7.83
N GLU A 112 -4.56 -4.07 8.11
CA GLU A 112 -3.50 -4.98 8.58
C GLU A 112 -3.18 -6.17 7.66
N GLN A 113 -3.72 -6.19 6.43
CA GLN A 113 -3.33 -7.18 5.45
C GLN A 113 -1.84 -7.07 5.16
N ARG A 114 -1.12 -8.20 5.22
CA ARG A 114 0.30 -8.29 4.91
C ARG A 114 0.50 -9.00 3.58
N LEU A 115 1.28 -8.40 2.69
CA LEU A 115 1.67 -8.99 1.42
C LEU A 115 3.21 -9.02 1.33
N MET A 116 3.79 -10.19 1.15
CA MET A 116 5.23 -10.33 0.93
C MET A 116 5.55 -9.89 -0.51
N VAL A 117 6.44 -8.92 -0.67
CA VAL A 117 6.76 -8.36 -1.99
C VAL A 117 8.17 -8.71 -2.49
N ALA A 118 9.09 -8.96 -1.57
CA ALA A 118 10.43 -9.44 -1.91
C ALA A 118 10.92 -10.39 -0.82
N LYS A 119 11.35 -11.59 -1.24
CA LYS A 119 11.86 -12.63 -0.36
C LYS A 119 13.36 -12.43 -0.08
N GLY A 120 13.74 -12.57 1.19
CA GLY A 120 15.14 -12.57 1.63
C GLY A 120 15.92 -13.75 1.07
N GLY A 121 17.22 -13.53 0.87
CA GLY A 121 18.15 -14.56 0.43
C GLY A 121 18.35 -15.64 1.49
N PHE A 122 18.54 -16.87 1.03
CA PHE A 122 18.78 -18.04 1.86
C PHE A 122 20.21 -18.04 2.40
N HIS A 123 20.37 -18.52 3.62
CA HIS A 123 21.67 -18.64 4.26
C HIS A 123 22.65 -19.59 3.55
N GLY A 124 23.93 -19.26 3.59
CA GLY A 124 25.01 -20.13 3.15
C GLY A 124 25.30 -21.21 4.19
N LEU A 125 25.64 -22.40 3.72
CA LEU A 125 25.97 -23.57 4.54
C LEU A 125 27.44 -23.52 4.96
N GLY A 126 27.67 -23.74 6.26
CA GLY A 126 29.00 -23.87 6.84
C GLY A 126 29.66 -25.20 6.49
N ASN A 127 30.96 -25.31 6.74
CA ASN A 127 31.68 -26.55 6.41
C ASN A 127 31.20 -27.77 7.21
N THR A 128 30.58 -27.56 8.37
CA THR A 128 29.99 -28.65 9.17
C THR A 128 28.92 -29.44 8.40
N ARG A 129 28.18 -28.80 7.48
CA ARG A 129 27.14 -29.43 6.64
C ARG A 129 27.69 -30.35 5.55
N PHE A 130 28.90 -30.10 5.08
CA PHE A 130 29.56 -30.89 4.02
C PHE A 130 30.34 -32.10 4.56
N LYS A 131 30.15 -32.44 5.83
CA LYS A 131 30.83 -33.56 6.47
C LYS A 131 30.14 -34.87 6.11
N SER A 132 30.86 -35.76 5.45
CA SER A 132 30.40 -37.13 5.17
C SER A 132 31.33 -38.17 5.81
N SER A 133 30.94 -39.44 5.78
CA SER A 133 31.76 -40.58 6.22
C SER A 133 33.12 -40.61 5.53
N VAL A 134 33.14 -40.24 4.25
CA VAL A 134 34.31 -40.12 3.37
C VAL A 134 35.03 -38.78 3.57
N ASN A 135 34.31 -37.66 3.60
CA ASN A 135 34.89 -36.32 3.75
C ASN A 135 34.77 -35.80 5.19
N ARG A 136 35.73 -36.16 6.04
CA ARG A 136 35.72 -35.82 7.48
C ARG A 136 36.15 -34.39 7.81
N ALA A 137 36.85 -33.71 6.89
CA ALA A 137 37.39 -32.35 7.09
C ALA A 137 37.11 -31.44 5.88
N PRO A 138 35.83 -31.22 5.55
CA PRO A 138 35.43 -30.37 4.43
C PRO A 138 35.95 -28.94 4.64
N ARG A 139 36.51 -28.38 3.57
CA ARG A 139 36.91 -26.96 3.47
C ARG A 139 35.99 -26.16 2.56
N GLN A 140 34.86 -26.75 2.21
CA GLN A 140 33.83 -26.15 1.37
C GLN A 140 32.86 -25.37 2.26
N LYS A 141 32.32 -24.28 1.71
CA LYS A 141 31.20 -23.50 2.25
C LYS A 141 30.40 -22.99 1.07
N THR A 142 29.12 -22.73 1.28
CA THR A 142 28.32 -21.96 0.33
C THR A 142 28.17 -20.53 0.79
N MET A 143 28.10 -19.62 -0.18
CA MET A 143 27.73 -18.23 0.08
C MET A 143 26.21 -18.15 0.23
N GLY A 144 25.72 -17.14 0.94
CA GLY A 144 24.29 -16.88 0.98
C GLY A 144 23.77 -16.46 -0.40
N THR A 145 22.52 -16.78 -0.71
CA THR A 145 21.91 -16.32 -1.96
C THR A 145 21.55 -14.85 -1.87
N SER A 146 21.49 -14.17 -3.01
CA SER A 146 21.06 -12.78 -3.09
C SER A 146 19.56 -12.66 -2.80
N GLY A 147 19.17 -11.63 -2.05
CA GLY A 147 17.75 -11.31 -1.84
C GLY A 147 17.08 -10.82 -3.12
N GLU A 148 15.77 -10.98 -3.21
CA GLU A 148 15.02 -10.46 -4.35
C GLU A 148 15.07 -8.93 -4.40
N THR A 149 15.27 -8.39 -5.59
CA THR A 149 15.18 -6.97 -5.87
C THR A 149 14.07 -6.74 -6.89
N ARG A 150 13.06 -5.96 -6.53
CA ARG A 150 11.93 -5.66 -7.41
C ARG A 150 11.64 -4.17 -7.43
N GLU A 151 11.24 -3.67 -8.60
CA GLU A 151 10.64 -2.35 -8.71
C GLU A 151 9.13 -2.51 -8.68
N LEU A 152 8.48 -1.91 -7.70
CA LEU A 152 7.03 -1.96 -7.55
C LEU A 152 6.41 -0.64 -7.96
N MET A 153 5.28 -0.76 -8.65
CA MET A 153 4.33 0.31 -8.91
C MET A 153 3.13 0.10 -7.99
N LEU A 154 2.95 1.05 -7.08
CA LEU A 154 1.82 1.11 -6.16
C LEU A 154 0.77 2.04 -6.74
N GLU A 155 -0.43 1.53 -6.99
CA GLU A 155 -1.56 2.28 -7.54
C GLU A 155 -2.71 2.33 -6.53
N LEU A 156 -3.09 3.50 -6.05
CA LEU A 156 -4.23 3.65 -5.14
C LEU A 156 -5.55 3.70 -5.93
N MET A 157 -6.49 2.79 -5.64
CA MET A 157 -7.79 2.72 -6.33
C MET A 157 -8.88 3.65 -5.75
N LEU A 158 -8.62 4.38 -4.66
CA LEU A 158 -9.61 5.22 -3.96
C LEU A 158 -9.58 6.69 -4.41
N LEU A 159 -10.78 7.29 -4.50
CA LEU A 159 -11.04 8.54 -5.25
C LEU A 159 -11.32 9.80 -4.40
N ALA A 160 -11.76 9.68 -3.13
CA ALA A 160 -11.76 10.80 -2.17
C ALA A 160 -12.36 10.43 -0.80
N ASP A 161 -11.82 11.01 0.27
CA ASP A 161 -12.34 10.90 1.64
C ASP A 161 -13.43 11.93 1.92
N VAL A 162 -13.31 13.12 1.32
CA VAL A 162 -14.19 14.27 1.56
C VAL A 162 -14.78 14.72 0.23
N GLY A 163 -16.11 14.79 0.16
CA GLY A 163 -16.82 15.31 -1.01
C GLY A 163 -17.29 16.74 -0.80
N MET A 164 -17.09 17.64 -1.76
CA MET A 164 -17.60 19.00 -1.67
C MET A 164 -18.85 19.21 -2.55
N LEU A 165 -19.90 19.73 -1.93
CA LEU A 165 -21.16 20.13 -2.54
C LEU A 165 -21.27 21.65 -2.58
N GLY A 166 -22.00 22.18 -3.55
CA GLY A 166 -22.25 23.61 -3.66
C GLY A 166 -22.47 24.06 -5.10
N MET A 167 -23.04 25.24 -5.26
CA MET A 167 -23.35 25.82 -6.58
C MET A 167 -22.07 26.08 -7.41
N PRO A 168 -22.19 26.15 -8.75
CA PRO A 168 -21.17 26.77 -9.58
C PRO A 168 -20.87 28.16 -9.02
N ASN A 169 -19.60 28.52 -8.82
CA ASN A 169 -19.15 29.79 -8.19
C ASN A 169 -19.19 29.89 -6.65
N ALA A 170 -19.61 28.84 -5.92
CA ALA A 170 -19.49 28.80 -4.45
C ALA A 170 -18.03 28.83 -3.95
N GLY A 171 -17.05 28.73 -4.85
CA GLY A 171 -15.62 28.78 -4.52
C GLY A 171 -14.99 27.41 -4.24
N LYS A 172 -15.66 26.32 -4.61
CA LYS A 172 -15.19 24.92 -4.49
C LYS A 172 -13.76 24.71 -4.98
N SER A 173 -13.48 25.00 -6.24
CA SER A 173 -12.14 24.82 -6.80
C SER A 173 -11.10 25.77 -6.18
N THR A 174 -11.52 26.94 -5.68
CA THR A 174 -10.66 27.88 -4.95
C THR A 174 -10.29 27.33 -3.59
N PHE A 175 -11.24 26.73 -2.88
CA PHE A 175 -11.01 26.03 -1.62
C PHE A 175 -9.98 24.92 -1.83
N ILE A 176 -10.21 23.98 -2.76
CA ILE A 176 -9.26 22.88 -3.07
C ILE A 176 -7.84 23.43 -3.31
N ARG A 177 -7.69 24.51 -4.09
CA ARG A 177 -6.38 25.13 -4.34
C ARG A 177 -5.74 25.72 -3.08
N ALA A 178 -6.53 26.22 -2.15
CA ALA A 178 -6.05 26.80 -0.91
C ALA A 178 -5.60 25.74 0.09
N VAL A 179 -6.32 24.61 0.17
CA VAL A 179 -6.03 23.52 1.11
C VAL A 179 -4.98 22.54 0.61
N SER A 180 -4.88 22.37 -0.71
CA SER A 180 -4.07 21.29 -1.27
C SER A 180 -2.58 21.56 -1.13
N ALA A 181 -1.87 20.65 -0.49
CA ALA A 181 -0.39 20.67 -0.38
C ALA A 181 0.29 20.44 -1.74
N ALA A 182 -0.42 19.82 -2.68
CA ALA A 182 -0.03 19.65 -4.07
C ALA A 182 -0.84 20.57 -4.99
N LYS A 183 -0.34 20.88 -6.20
CA LYS A 183 -1.15 21.58 -7.21
C LYS A 183 -2.36 20.68 -7.55
N PRO A 184 -3.61 21.14 -7.38
CA PRO A 184 -4.80 20.33 -7.67
C PRO A 184 -4.71 19.80 -9.08
N LYS A 185 -4.86 18.48 -9.21
CA LYS A 185 -4.81 17.82 -10.50
C LYS A 185 -6.22 17.57 -11.00
N VAL A 186 -6.31 17.76 -12.31
CA VAL A 186 -7.44 17.44 -13.17
C VAL A 186 -7.23 15.96 -13.50
N ALA A 187 -8.08 15.07 -12.96
CA ALA A 187 -7.93 13.63 -13.10
C ALA A 187 -8.80 13.06 -14.21
N ASP A 188 -8.17 12.65 -15.32
CA ASP A 188 -8.84 12.16 -16.53
C ASP A 188 -9.21 10.67 -16.38
N TYR A 189 -10.19 10.37 -15.53
CA TYR A 189 -10.66 9.00 -15.37
C TYR A 189 -11.47 8.56 -16.60
N PRO A 190 -11.33 7.30 -17.06
CA PRO A 190 -11.98 6.80 -18.27
C PRO A 190 -13.51 6.74 -18.20
N PHE A 191 -14.08 7.05 -17.04
CA PHE A 191 -15.52 7.04 -16.76
C PHE A 191 -16.09 8.42 -16.36
N THR A 192 -15.30 9.49 -16.44
CA THR A 192 -15.78 10.86 -16.15
C THR A 192 -15.85 11.69 -17.43
N THR A 193 -17.00 12.34 -17.69
CA THR A 193 -17.17 13.27 -18.83
C THR A 193 -16.65 14.68 -18.51
N LEU A 194 -16.66 15.06 -17.24
CA LEU A 194 -16.08 16.29 -16.71
C LEU A 194 -15.00 15.93 -15.72
N VAL A 195 -13.83 16.52 -15.89
CA VAL A 195 -12.68 16.18 -15.07
C VAL A 195 -12.86 16.75 -13.65
N PRO A 196 -12.98 15.90 -12.61
CA PRO A 196 -13.13 16.40 -11.25
C PRO A 196 -11.83 17.06 -10.76
N SER A 197 -11.99 18.10 -9.95
CA SER A 197 -10.87 18.71 -9.25
C SER A 197 -10.61 17.96 -7.94
N LEU A 198 -9.41 17.39 -7.80
CA LEU A 198 -8.97 16.69 -6.60
C LEU A 198 -7.87 17.48 -5.90
N GLY A 199 -7.92 17.51 -4.56
CA GLY A 199 -6.89 18.11 -3.71
C GLY A 199 -6.45 17.16 -2.61
N VAL A 200 -5.14 17.15 -2.33
CA VAL A 200 -4.58 16.41 -1.19
C VAL A 200 -4.28 17.38 -0.07
N VAL A 201 -4.96 17.21 1.06
CA VAL A 201 -4.70 18.00 2.26
C VAL A 201 -3.73 17.21 3.12
N ARG A 202 -2.57 17.80 3.41
CA ARG A 202 -1.55 17.23 4.31
C ARG A 202 -1.51 18.05 5.58
N MET A 203 -1.85 17.42 6.71
CA MET A 203 -1.79 18.05 8.02
C MET A 203 -0.46 17.73 8.72
N ASP A 204 -0.02 16.47 8.69
CA ASP A 204 1.22 15.99 9.31
C ASP A 204 1.85 14.83 8.50
N ASN A 205 2.99 14.28 8.95
CA ASN A 205 3.78 13.25 8.27
C ASN A 205 3.04 11.92 8.02
N GLU A 206 1.94 11.64 8.73
CA GLU A 206 1.12 10.43 8.52
C GLU A 206 -0.39 10.78 8.35
N GLN A 207 -0.74 12.06 8.34
CA GLN A 207 -2.12 12.52 8.32
C GLN A 207 -2.40 13.33 7.06
N SER A 208 -3.01 12.64 6.10
CA SER A 208 -3.43 13.21 4.83
C SER A 208 -4.83 12.73 4.50
N PHE A 209 -5.57 13.50 3.70
CA PHE A 209 -6.85 13.09 3.15
C PHE A 209 -7.08 13.70 1.78
N VAL A 210 -7.95 13.07 1.00
CA VAL A 210 -8.28 13.50 -0.35
C VAL A 210 -9.64 14.20 -0.36
N VAL A 211 -9.66 15.43 -0.88
CA VAL A 211 -10.88 16.21 -1.12
C VAL A 211 -11.21 16.15 -2.61
N ALA A 212 -12.42 15.72 -2.94
CA ALA A 212 -12.97 15.81 -4.29
C ALA A 212 -14.00 16.92 -4.39
N ASP A 213 -13.90 17.71 -5.46
CA ASP A 213 -15.05 18.46 -5.96
C ASP A 213 -16.05 17.47 -6.54
N ILE A 214 -17.31 17.62 -6.16
CA ILE A 214 -18.42 16.94 -6.81
C ILE A 214 -18.85 17.91 -7.92
N PRO A 215 -18.34 17.77 -9.16
CA PRO A 215 -18.86 18.56 -10.27
C PRO A 215 -20.36 18.32 -10.34
N GLY A 216 -21.10 19.41 -10.55
CA GLY A 216 -22.56 19.49 -10.38
C GLY A 216 -23.25 18.21 -10.82
N LEU A 217 -24.09 17.69 -9.93
CA LEU A 217 -25.05 16.63 -10.20
C LEU A 217 -25.74 17.00 -11.51
N ILE A 218 -25.31 16.35 -12.59
CA ILE A 218 -25.48 16.85 -13.95
C ILE A 218 -26.99 16.96 -14.21
N GLU A 219 -27.45 18.08 -14.79
CA GLU A 219 -28.75 18.12 -15.48
C GLU A 219 -28.78 16.95 -16.49
N GLY A 220 -29.46 15.84 -16.14
CA GLY A 220 -29.53 14.63 -16.97
C GLY A 220 -28.78 13.39 -16.45
N ALA A 221 -28.22 13.37 -15.24
CA ALA A 221 -27.69 12.13 -14.64
C ALA A 221 -28.79 11.08 -14.34
N SER A 222 -30.03 11.51 -14.23
CA SER A 222 -31.23 10.69 -14.12
C SER A 222 -31.64 9.96 -15.42
N ASP A 223 -31.13 10.38 -16.60
CA ASP A 223 -31.56 9.89 -17.93
C ASP A 223 -30.66 8.80 -18.56
N GLY A 224 -29.89 8.06 -17.76
CA GLY A 224 -29.45 6.70 -18.15
C GLY A 224 -28.10 6.56 -18.87
N ALA A 225 -27.18 7.51 -18.78
CA ALA A 225 -25.78 7.28 -19.17
C ALA A 225 -25.02 6.61 -18.02
N GLY A 226 -24.84 5.28 -18.07
CA GLY A 226 -24.21 4.45 -17.02
C GLY A 226 -22.79 4.82 -16.53
N LEU A 227 -22.22 5.95 -16.98
CA LEU A 227 -21.00 6.54 -16.45
C LEU A 227 -21.22 7.29 -15.11
N GLY A 228 -22.37 7.95 -14.91
CA GLY A 228 -22.67 8.71 -13.68
C GLY A 228 -22.80 7.82 -12.45
N ILE A 229 -23.45 6.66 -12.59
CA ILE A 229 -23.65 5.69 -11.51
C ILE A 229 -22.32 5.16 -10.97
N ARG A 230 -21.31 4.94 -11.84
CA ARG A 230 -19.98 4.51 -11.38
C ARG A 230 -19.30 5.62 -10.59
N PHE A 231 -19.26 6.86 -11.08
CA PHE A 231 -18.70 7.99 -10.32
C PHE A 231 -19.37 8.17 -8.96
N LEU A 232 -20.71 8.05 -8.91
CA LEU A 232 -21.50 8.14 -7.69
C LEU A 232 -21.20 6.98 -6.72
N LYS A 233 -20.99 5.74 -7.21
CA LYS A 233 -20.55 4.60 -6.38
C LYS A 233 -19.18 4.86 -5.70
N HIS A 234 -18.35 5.73 -6.26
CA HIS A 234 -17.10 6.14 -5.61
C HIS A 234 -17.34 7.28 -4.61
N LEU A 235 -18.29 8.16 -4.87
CA LEU A 235 -18.76 9.20 -3.96
C LEU A 235 -19.50 8.65 -2.73
N GLU A 236 -20.12 7.49 -2.88
CA GLU A 236 -20.62 6.67 -1.78
C GLU A 236 -19.52 6.22 -0.82
N ARG A 237 -18.23 6.32 -1.18
CA ARG A 237 -17.11 6.08 -0.26
C ARG A 237 -16.62 7.31 0.51
N CYS A 238 -17.07 8.52 0.15
CA CYS A 238 -16.73 9.72 0.91
C CYS A 238 -17.29 9.64 2.34
N ARG A 239 -16.48 9.98 3.34
CA ARG A 239 -16.86 9.89 4.76
C ARG A 239 -17.72 11.06 5.20
N VAL A 240 -17.42 12.25 4.68
CA VAL A 240 -18.08 13.51 5.01
C VAL A 240 -18.33 14.32 3.76
N LEU A 241 -19.44 15.04 3.75
CA LEU A 241 -19.82 15.97 2.69
C LEU A 241 -19.71 17.40 3.21
N LEU A 242 -18.91 18.24 2.54
CA LEU A 242 -18.81 19.66 2.84
C LEU A 242 -19.76 20.42 1.92
N HIS A 243 -20.77 21.05 2.47
CA HIS A 243 -21.70 21.87 1.70
C HIS A 243 -21.26 23.33 1.75
N LEU A 244 -20.62 23.77 0.66
CA LEU A 244 -20.16 25.15 0.49
C LEU A 244 -21.30 26.04 0.01
N ILE A 245 -21.62 27.04 0.84
CA ILE A 245 -22.61 28.08 0.56
C ILE A 245 -21.88 29.42 0.45
N ASP A 246 -22.21 30.19 -0.59
CA ASP A 246 -21.73 31.57 -0.71
C ASP A 246 -22.59 32.50 0.17
N ILE A 247 -21.97 33.24 1.07
CA ILE A 247 -22.68 34.16 1.99
C ILE A 247 -23.15 35.44 1.30
N CYS A 248 -22.51 35.80 0.18
CA CYS A 248 -22.84 36.99 -0.59
C CYS A 248 -22.75 36.67 -2.09
N PRO A 249 -23.73 35.93 -2.64
CA PRO A 249 -23.76 35.65 -4.06
C PRO A 249 -23.88 36.96 -4.84
N VAL A 250 -23.02 37.11 -5.84
CA VAL A 250 -23.00 38.29 -6.72
C VAL A 250 -24.28 38.38 -7.57
N ASP A 251 -24.96 37.25 -7.75
CA ASP A 251 -26.18 37.11 -8.55
C ASP A 251 -27.47 37.43 -7.77
N GLU A 252 -27.38 37.94 -6.52
CA GLU A 252 -28.52 38.23 -5.62
C GLU A 252 -29.45 37.03 -5.31
N SER A 253 -29.09 35.83 -5.74
CA SER A 253 -29.82 34.59 -5.44
C SER A 253 -29.85 34.32 -3.93
N ASP A 254 -30.98 33.82 -3.41
CA ASP A 254 -31.09 33.48 -2.00
C ASP A 254 -30.20 32.28 -1.64
N PRO A 255 -29.23 32.42 -0.71
CA PRO A 255 -28.40 31.31 -0.24
C PRO A 255 -29.20 30.13 0.31
N VAL A 256 -30.37 30.38 0.90
CA VAL A 256 -31.24 29.35 1.49
C VAL A 256 -31.86 28.49 0.39
N GLU A 257 -32.33 29.11 -0.69
CA GLU A 257 -32.92 28.41 -1.83
C GLU A 257 -31.87 27.54 -2.54
N ASN A 258 -30.68 28.10 -2.77
CA ASN A 258 -29.54 27.37 -3.34
C ASN A 258 -29.18 26.13 -2.52
N ALA A 259 -29.15 26.25 -1.19
CA ALA A 259 -28.89 25.11 -0.32
C ALA A 259 -29.99 24.05 -0.44
N ARG A 260 -31.28 24.45 -0.43
CA ARG A 260 -32.42 23.54 -0.60
C ARG A 260 -32.41 22.81 -1.94
N ILE A 261 -32.05 23.48 -3.04
CA ILE A 261 -31.91 22.84 -4.36
C ILE A 261 -30.88 21.70 -4.29
N ILE A 262 -29.68 21.98 -3.75
CA ILE A 262 -28.63 20.97 -3.63
C ILE A 262 -29.04 19.82 -2.68
N VAL A 263 -29.77 20.11 -1.60
CA VAL A 263 -30.30 19.05 -0.71
C VAL A 263 -31.29 18.16 -1.45
N ASN A 264 -32.23 18.76 -2.19
CA ASN A 264 -33.25 18.03 -2.93
C ASN A 264 -32.62 17.19 -4.04
N GLU A 265 -31.64 17.72 -4.77
CA GLU A 265 -30.86 16.95 -5.74
C GLU A 265 -30.21 15.75 -5.05
N LEU A 266 -29.48 15.97 -3.95
CA LEU A 266 -28.81 14.89 -3.22
C LEU A 266 -29.77 13.76 -2.82
N GLN A 267 -30.96 14.11 -2.33
CA GLN A 267 -32.01 13.17 -1.92
C GLN A 267 -32.60 12.41 -3.12
N GLN A 268 -32.84 13.08 -4.25
CA GLN A 268 -33.37 12.45 -5.45
C GLN A 268 -32.40 11.42 -6.05
N TYR A 269 -31.08 11.61 -5.88
CA TYR A 269 -30.07 10.72 -6.44
C TYR A 269 -29.75 9.51 -5.56
N SER A 270 -29.55 9.70 -4.25
CA SER A 270 -29.21 8.59 -3.34
C SER A 270 -29.56 8.90 -1.89
N GLU A 271 -30.52 8.16 -1.33
CA GLU A 271 -30.88 8.22 0.10
C GLU A 271 -29.66 7.94 0.99
N LYS A 272 -28.81 6.96 0.61
CA LYS A 272 -27.58 6.62 1.34
C LYS A 272 -26.57 7.77 1.40
N LEU A 273 -26.54 8.62 0.37
CA LEU A 273 -25.62 9.76 0.32
C LEU A 273 -26.18 10.97 1.09
N ALA A 274 -27.51 11.11 1.12
CA ALA A 274 -28.20 12.14 1.91
C ALA A 274 -28.14 11.89 3.42
N GLU A 275 -28.08 10.63 3.87
CA GLU A 275 -27.92 10.25 5.28
C GLU A 275 -26.51 10.51 5.85
N LYS A 276 -25.54 10.84 4.99
CA LYS A 276 -24.16 11.06 5.43
C LYS A 276 -24.00 12.32 6.27
N PRO A 277 -23.00 12.34 7.18
CA PRO A 277 -22.66 13.55 7.91
C PRO A 277 -22.25 14.64 6.90
N ARG A 278 -23.04 15.70 6.89
CA ARG A 278 -22.86 16.87 6.05
C ARG A 278 -22.49 18.04 6.95
N TRP A 279 -21.49 18.82 6.57
CA TRP A 279 -21.09 20.04 7.29
C TRP A 279 -21.40 21.26 6.44
N LEU A 280 -22.00 22.28 7.04
CA LEU A 280 -22.25 23.55 6.37
C LEU A 280 -20.99 24.41 6.44
N VAL A 281 -20.55 24.92 5.29
CA VAL A 281 -19.36 25.74 5.16
C VAL A 281 -19.72 27.01 4.40
N PHE A 282 -19.81 28.13 5.11
CA PHE A 282 -20.03 29.45 4.52
C PHE A 282 -18.71 30.02 4.00
N ASN A 283 -18.67 30.29 2.71
CA ASN A 283 -17.50 30.85 2.02
C ASN A 283 -17.69 32.34 1.71
N LYS A 284 -16.58 33.02 1.39
CA LYS A 284 -16.50 34.46 1.06
C LYS A 284 -16.88 35.41 2.21
N VAL A 285 -16.59 35.01 3.45
CA VAL A 285 -16.79 35.87 4.63
C VAL A 285 -15.92 37.13 4.62
N ASP A 286 -14.91 37.20 3.75
CA ASP A 286 -14.05 38.39 3.57
C ASP A 286 -14.78 39.59 2.95
N LEU A 287 -15.96 39.41 2.38
CA LEU A 287 -16.76 40.49 1.80
C LEU A 287 -17.62 41.24 2.82
N LEU A 288 -17.73 40.72 4.05
CA LEU A 288 -18.59 41.26 5.11
C LEU A 288 -17.76 41.53 6.37
N GLU A 289 -18.26 42.45 7.20
CA GLU A 289 -17.72 42.61 8.55
C GLU A 289 -17.97 41.32 9.37
N PRO A 290 -17.06 40.91 10.27
CA PRO A 290 -17.14 39.62 10.97
C PRO A 290 -18.44 39.42 11.76
N GLU A 291 -19.01 40.49 12.30
CA GLU A 291 -20.27 40.44 13.05
C GLU A 291 -21.49 40.34 12.13
N GLU A 292 -21.45 40.96 10.95
CA GLU A 292 -22.53 40.82 9.96
C GLU A 292 -22.51 39.43 9.31
N ALA A 293 -21.31 38.88 9.04
CA ALA A 293 -21.14 37.53 8.52
C ALA A 293 -21.73 36.48 9.46
N LYS A 294 -21.48 36.60 10.77
CA LYS A 294 -22.07 35.71 11.79
C LYS A 294 -23.58 35.79 11.81
N GLN A 295 -24.14 37.00 11.81
CA GLN A 295 -25.60 37.19 11.84
C GLN A 295 -26.27 36.58 10.61
N ARG A 296 -25.70 36.76 9.42
CA ARG A 296 -26.23 36.14 8.19
C ARG A 296 -26.08 34.63 8.19
N ALA A 297 -24.92 34.11 8.59
CA ALA A 297 -24.71 32.66 8.67
C ALA A 297 -25.71 32.00 9.63
N GLN A 298 -25.97 32.64 10.78
CA GLN A 298 -26.94 32.17 11.75
C GLN A 298 -28.37 32.24 11.23
N ALA A 299 -28.77 33.34 10.60
CA ALA A 299 -30.09 33.45 9.97
C ALA A 299 -30.33 32.37 8.90
N ILE A 300 -29.31 32.08 8.07
CA ILE A 300 -29.39 31.03 7.05
C ILE A 300 -29.47 29.64 7.70
N ALA A 301 -28.70 29.38 8.77
CA ALA A 301 -28.73 28.11 9.49
C ALA A 301 -30.09 27.87 10.16
N ASP A 302 -30.66 28.90 10.79
CA ASP A 302 -31.97 28.87 11.43
C ASP A 302 -33.08 28.59 10.40
N GLU A 303 -33.03 29.24 9.23
CA GLU A 303 -34.01 29.06 8.16
C GLU A 303 -33.91 27.70 7.44
N LEU A 304 -32.72 27.08 7.45
CA LEU A 304 -32.51 25.71 7.00
C LEU A 304 -32.92 24.68 8.05
N GLY A 305 -33.22 25.09 9.29
CA GLY A 305 -33.51 24.19 10.41
C GLY A 305 -32.29 23.33 10.78
N TRP A 306 -31.09 23.89 10.64
CA TRP A 306 -29.85 23.15 10.82
C TRP A 306 -29.38 23.21 12.28
N GLU A 307 -29.41 22.07 12.97
CA GLU A 307 -28.99 21.96 14.38
C GLU A 307 -27.48 21.66 14.56
N GLY A 308 -26.74 21.49 13.46
CA GLY A 308 -25.32 21.14 13.49
C GLY A 308 -24.38 22.35 13.45
N ASP A 309 -23.10 22.12 13.74
CA ASP A 309 -22.06 23.14 13.63
C ASP A 309 -21.91 23.61 12.17
N PHE A 310 -21.67 24.91 12.01
CA PHE A 310 -21.36 25.53 10.73
C PHE A 310 -20.00 26.22 10.77
N TYR A 311 -19.28 26.13 9.66
CA TYR A 311 -17.96 26.71 9.51
C TYR A 311 -18.02 27.96 8.64
N MET A 312 -17.20 28.94 9.00
CA MET A 312 -17.03 30.18 8.22
C MET A 312 -15.61 30.23 7.70
N ILE A 313 -15.46 30.29 6.39
CA ILE A 313 -14.15 30.30 5.74
C ILE A 313 -14.05 31.40 4.68
N SER A 314 -12.83 31.85 4.45
CA SER A 314 -12.47 32.56 3.21
C SER A 314 -11.43 31.72 2.48
N ALA A 315 -11.86 31.05 1.42
CA ALA A 315 -10.96 30.22 0.61
C ALA A 315 -9.80 31.03 -0.01
N ILE A 316 -10.03 32.30 -0.34
CA ILE A 316 -9.02 33.18 -0.95
C ILE A 316 -7.98 33.62 0.10
N ASN A 317 -8.44 34.10 1.25
CA ASN A 317 -7.58 34.63 2.31
C ASN A 317 -7.04 33.54 3.26
N ARG A 318 -7.46 32.28 3.08
CA ARG A 318 -7.12 31.12 3.93
C ARG A 318 -7.55 31.27 5.39
N LEU A 319 -8.54 32.12 5.66
CA LEU A 319 -9.13 32.31 6.99
C LEU A 319 -10.08 31.15 7.31
N GLY A 320 -9.99 30.57 8.51
CA GLY A 320 -10.83 29.45 8.98
C GLY A 320 -10.55 28.08 8.30
N VAL A 321 -9.79 28.06 7.20
CA VAL A 321 -9.52 26.83 6.42
C VAL A 321 -8.73 25.79 7.21
N LYS A 322 -7.74 26.23 8.01
CA LYS A 322 -6.91 25.29 8.79
C LYS A 322 -7.71 24.60 9.89
N GLU A 323 -8.52 25.35 10.63
CA GLU A 323 -9.39 24.83 11.70
C GLU A 323 -10.36 23.79 11.13
N LEU A 324 -11.03 24.12 10.03
CA LEU A 324 -11.89 23.18 9.31
C LEU A 324 -11.17 21.88 8.94
N CYS A 325 -9.90 21.95 8.50
CA CYS A 325 -9.15 20.75 8.13
C CYS A 325 -8.74 19.90 9.33
N TRP A 326 -8.46 20.52 10.48
CA TRP A 326 -8.18 19.81 11.72
C TRP A 326 -9.42 19.06 12.20
N ASP A 327 -10.57 19.72 12.20
CA ASP A 327 -11.83 19.12 12.62
C ASP A 327 -12.24 17.98 11.69
N ILE A 328 -12.09 18.15 10.36
CA ILE A 328 -12.31 17.07 9.39
C ILE A 328 -11.41 15.87 9.71
N MET A 329 -10.13 16.11 10.01
CA MET A 329 -9.18 15.04 10.34
C MET A 329 -9.57 14.31 11.64
N GLU A 330 -10.00 15.06 12.66
CA GLU A 330 -10.47 14.48 13.92
C GLU A 330 -11.77 13.67 13.71
N PHE A 331 -12.69 14.18 12.91
CA PHE A 331 -13.90 13.47 12.52
C PHE A 331 -13.60 12.16 11.77
N MET A 332 -12.63 12.18 10.87
CA MET A 332 -12.22 10.98 10.13
C MET A 332 -11.55 9.92 11.01
N LYS A 333 -10.89 10.31 12.10
CA LYS A 333 -10.32 9.38 13.09
C LYS A 333 -11.39 8.77 13.99
N THR A 334 -12.38 9.55 14.40
CA THR A 334 -13.43 9.11 15.35
C THR A 334 -14.48 8.19 14.72
N LYS A 335 -14.73 8.32 13.41
CA LYS A 335 -15.57 7.39 12.64
C LYS A 335 -14.73 6.61 11.62
N PRO A 336 -14.12 5.47 12.01
CA PRO A 336 -13.48 4.57 11.05
C PRO A 336 -14.53 4.01 10.08
N HIS A 337 -14.05 3.56 8.91
CA HIS A 337 -14.88 3.19 7.76
C HIS A 337 -15.94 2.15 8.17
N ASN A 338 -17.23 2.51 8.15
CA ASN A 338 -18.32 1.52 8.20
C ASN A 338 -18.31 0.77 6.86
N MET A 339 -17.49 -0.28 6.76
CA MET A 339 -17.65 -1.27 5.71
C MET A 339 -18.99 -1.98 5.95
N SER A 340 -20.02 -1.55 5.21
CA SER A 340 -21.18 -2.37 4.99
C SER A 340 -20.70 -3.66 4.32
N THR A 341 -20.90 -4.75 5.04
CA THR A 341 -20.74 -6.12 4.60
C THR A 341 -21.71 -6.34 3.44
N THR A 342 -21.20 -6.36 2.21
CA THR A 342 -21.94 -6.92 1.08
C THR A 342 -20.95 -7.73 0.25
N GLU A 343 -20.97 -9.02 0.54
CA GLU A 343 -20.83 -10.17 -0.36
C GLU A 343 -20.23 -9.88 -1.74
N ASP A 344 -18.97 -10.28 -1.91
CA ASP A 344 -18.54 -11.06 -3.08
C ASP A 344 -17.51 -12.06 -2.58
N GLY A 345 -17.98 -13.28 -2.32
CA GLY A 345 -17.16 -14.42 -1.97
C GLY A 345 -16.41 -14.92 -3.21
N ALA A 346 -15.23 -14.37 -3.45
CA ALA A 346 -14.20 -15.05 -4.21
C ALA A 346 -13.02 -15.31 -3.25
N GLN A 347 -12.85 -16.58 -2.87
CA GLN A 347 -11.63 -17.02 -2.19
C GLN A 347 -10.44 -16.61 -3.07
N PRO A 348 -9.40 -15.96 -2.54
CA PRO A 348 -8.18 -15.82 -3.32
C PRO A 348 -7.63 -17.23 -3.54
N GLU A 349 -7.54 -17.65 -4.80
CA GLU A 349 -6.77 -18.84 -5.17
C GLU A 349 -5.38 -18.71 -4.54
N LYS A 350 -4.95 -19.76 -3.84
CA LYS A 350 -3.57 -19.86 -3.38
C LYS A 350 -2.67 -19.76 -4.61
N VAL A 351 -1.98 -18.64 -4.75
CA VAL A 351 -0.85 -18.55 -5.66
C VAL A 351 0.24 -19.44 -5.06
N GLU A 352 0.37 -20.65 -5.59
CA GLU A 352 1.52 -21.50 -5.33
C GLU A 352 2.75 -20.78 -5.91
N PHE A 353 3.69 -20.43 -5.03
CA PHE A 353 4.92 -19.78 -5.43
C PHE A 353 5.83 -20.81 -6.09
N MET A 354 6.47 -20.45 -7.22
CA MET A 354 7.46 -21.29 -7.94
C MET A 354 8.61 -21.84 -7.07
N TRP A 355 8.75 -21.43 -5.81
CA TRP A 355 9.80 -21.88 -4.89
C TRP A 355 9.40 -23.06 -4.01
N ASP A 356 8.11 -23.39 -3.89
CA ASP A 356 7.70 -24.61 -3.17
C ASP A 356 8.20 -25.88 -3.90
N ASP A 357 8.33 -25.82 -5.24
CA ASP A 357 8.91 -26.88 -6.07
C ASP A 357 10.43 -26.96 -5.99
N TYR A 358 11.13 -25.82 -5.82
CA TYR A 358 12.60 -25.77 -5.84
C TYR A 358 13.25 -26.53 -4.67
N HIS A 359 12.59 -26.54 -3.52
CA HIS A 359 13.01 -27.32 -2.35
C HIS A 359 12.80 -28.81 -2.54
N LYS A 360 11.73 -29.19 -3.23
CA LYS A 360 11.42 -30.58 -3.56
C LYS A 360 12.45 -31.14 -4.53
N GLU A 361 12.77 -30.39 -5.59
CA GLU A 361 13.77 -30.76 -6.58
C GLU A 361 15.19 -30.85 -6.00
N GLN A 362 15.61 -29.96 -5.10
CA GLN A 362 16.94 -30.06 -4.48
C GLN A 362 17.05 -31.19 -3.44
N LEU A 363 15.97 -31.51 -2.72
CA LEU A 363 15.95 -32.65 -1.81
C LEU A 363 15.91 -33.97 -2.58
N GLU A 364 15.16 -34.04 -3.68
CA GLU A 364 15.08 -35.20 -4.59
C GLU A 364 16.43 -35.44 -5.31
N GLN A 365 17.11 -34.40 -5.78
CA GLN A 365 18.46 -34.53 -6.37
C GLN A 365 19.54 -35.01 -5.39
N VAL A 366 19.34 -34.78 -4.09
CA VAL A 366 20.27 -35.26 -3.05
C VAL A 366 19.93 -36.69 -2.63
N SER A 367 18.65 -37.11 -2.64
CA SER A 367 18.27 -38.50 -2.36
C SER A 367 18.62 -39.45 -3.51
N GLU A 368 18.43 -39.03 -4.77
CA GLU A 368 18.77 -39.86 -5.94
C GLU A 368 20.28 -40.15 -6.05
N ALA A 369 21.14 -39.30 -5.49
CA ALA A 369 22.59 -39.51 -5.47
C ALA A 369 23.06 -40.52 -4.42
N ASP A 370 22.25 -40.79 -3.38
CA ASP A 370 22.55 -41.75 -2.32
C ASP A 370 21.97 -43.16 -2.61
N ASP A 371 20.94 -43.27 -3.45
CA ASP A 371 20.28 -44.55 -3.80
C ASP A 371 21.02 -45.36 -4.90
N ASP A 372 22.01 -44.78 -5.59
CA ASP A 372 22.73 -45.41 -6.72
C ASP A 372 23.92 -46.32 -6.30
N TRP A 373 24.05 -46.66 -5.00
CA TRP A 373 25.21 -47.43 -4.48
C TRP A 373 24.88 -48.77 -3.80
N ASP A 374 23.62 -49.18 -3.74
CA ASP A 374 23.22 -50.45 -3.12
C ASP A 374 22.33 -51.27 -4.09
N ASP A 375 22.93 -51.84 -5.15
CA ASP A 375 22.51 -53.13 -5.73
C ASP A 375 23.44 -53.52 -6.92
N ASP A 376 24.47 -54.31 -6.63
CA ASP A 376 24.92 -55.42 -7.50
C ASP A 376 26.06 -56.19 -6.80
N TRP A 377 25.66 -57.03 -5.85
CA TRP A 377 26.34 -58.29 -5.60
C TRP A 377 25.43 -59.38 -6.16
N ASP A 378 25.80 -60.01 -7.28
CA ASP A 378 25.82 -61.46 -7.40
C ASP A 378 26.47 -61.95 -8.72
N GLU A 379 27.01 -63.17 -8.60
CA GLU A 379 27.81 -64.02 -9.48
C GLU A 379 27.33 -64.21 -10.94
N ASP A 380 28.26 -64.12 -11.90
CA ASP A 380 28.65 -65.18 -12.85
C ASP A 380 29.18 -64.58 -14.17
N ASP A 381 30.44 -64.86 -14.52
CA ASP A 381 30.86 -65.02 -15.92
C ASP A 381 32.25 -65.69 -15.97
N ASP A 382 32.21 -67.02 -16.06
CA ASP A 382 33.28 -67.88 -16.53
C ASP A 382 33.45 -67.66 -18.05
N GLU A 383 34.44 -66.86 -18.47
CA GLU A 383 35.02 -67.01 -19.82
C GLU A 383 36.50 -66.60 -19.85
N GLY A 384 37.35 -67.62 -19.99
CA GLY A 384 38.81 -67.50 -19.90
C GLY A 384 39.43 -66.73 -21.06
N ILE A 385 40.30 -65.77 -20.73
CA ILE A 385 41.14 -65.07 -21.70
C ILE A 385 42.53 -65.75 -21.73
N GLU A 386 42.84 -66.41 -22.85
CA GLU A 386 44.17 -66.94 -23.17
C GLU A 386 45.21 -65.81 -23.33
N VAL A 387 46.29 -65.87 -22.55
CA VAL A 387 47.44 -64.96 -22.68
C VAL A 387 48.52 -65.62 -23.53
N ILE A 388 48.69 -65.14 -24.77
CA ILE A 388 49.82 -65.52 -25.64
C ILE A 388 50.99 -64.56 -25.38
N TYR A 389 52.07 -65.07 -24.77
CA TYR A 389 53.34 -64.35 -24.65
C TYR A 389 54.12 -64.44 -25.96
N LYS A 390 54.49 -63.29 -26.54
CA LYS A 390 55.51 -63.22 -27.60
C LYS A 390 56.80 -62.66 -27.02
N ARG A 391 57.87 -63.43 -27.21
CA ARG A 391 59.22 -63.19 -26.70
C ARG A 391 59.98 -62.16 -27.53
#